data_AF-A0A2T5DW30-F1
#
_entry.id   AF-A0A2T5DW30-F1
#
_cell.length_a   1.000
_cell.length_b   1.000
_cell.length_c   1.000
_cell.angle_alpha   90.00
_cell.angle_beta   90.00
_cell.angle_gamma   90.00
#
_symmetry.space_group_name_H-M   'P 1'
#
loop_
_entity.id
_entity.type
_entity.pdbx_description
1 polymer ?
#
loop_
_entity_poly.entity_id
_entity_poly.type
_entity_poly.pdbx_seq_one_letter_code
_entity_poly.pdbx_strand_id
1 'polypeptide(L)'
;MLLAILRKLFKPLTYLRIKHKQKFYIDWVLPAIIGAVLTAIFVSSPVQIKLLGQGSLVSLVNGLLQILIGFFVASLAAVATFQREGLDDVMVGKAPTLKGDKITRRQFVCYMFGYLALVSIALYFCGGLTELTIGLLKVVITEKYELFKYSSIFIYLSVVANLILTTMLALYYLTDRIVRDNTVSPVLAEPEQE
;
A
#
# COMPACT_ATOMS: atom_id res chain seq x y z
N MET A 1 26.83 -11.59 -5.04
CA MET A 1 25.88 -12.51 -4.38
C MET A 1 24.85 -11.76 -3.51
N LEU A 2 25.26 -10.93 -2.56
CA LEU A 2 24.38 -10.17 -1.65
C LEU A 2 23.34 -9.29 -2.36
N LEU A 3 23.75 -8.54 -3.39
CA LEU A 3 22.85 -7.71 -4.21
C LEU A 3 21.75 -8.52 -4.91
N ALA A 4 22.04 -9.75 -5.34
CA ALA A 4 21.05 -10.62 -5.99
C ALA A 4 20.01 -11.12 -4.98
N ILE A 5 20.43 -11.39 -3.73
CA ILE A 5 19.56 -11.78 -2.63
C ILE A 5 18.65 -10.61 -2.24
N LEU A 6 19.20 -9.40 -2.06
CA LEU A 6 18.43 -8.19 -1.78
C LEU A 6 17.39 -7.90 -2.86
N ARG A 7 17.74 -8.06 -4.15
CA ARG A 7 16.78 -7.92 -5.27
C ARG A 7 15.62 -8.92 -5.18
N LYS A 8 15.84 -10.12 -4.65
CA LYS A 8 14.78 -11.11 -4.45
C LYS A 8 13.86 -10.71 -3.29
N LEU A 9 14.42 -10.26 -2.16
CA LEU A 9 13.65 -9.81 -0.99
C LEU A 9 12.75 -8.61 -1.32
N PHE A 10 13.28 -7.63 -2.06
CA PHE A 10 12.55 -6.41 -2.43
C PHE A 10 11.80 -6.54 -3.75
N LYS A 11 11.66 -7.75 -4.30
CA LYS A 11 10.89 -7.99 -5.52
C LYS A 11 9.42 -7.51 -5.43
N PRO A 12 8.73 -7.57 -4.27
CA PRO A 12 7.39 -6.99 -4.16
C PRO A 12 7.31 -5.47 -4.44
N LEU A 13 8.40 -4.72 -4.22
CA LEU A 13 8.47 -3.29 -4.60
C LEU A 13 8.40 -3.05 -6.11
N THR A 14 8.47 -4.10 -6.93
CA THR A 14 8.26 -4.02 -8.38
C THR A 14 6.88 -3.43 -8.70
N TYR A 15 5.89 -3.57 -7.83
CA TYR A 15 4.58 -2.93 -7.97
C TYR A 15 4.68 -1.41 -8.21
N LEU A 16 5.54 -0.70 -7.45
CA LEU A 16 5.71 0.74 -7.61
C LEU A 16 6.28 1.13 -8.99
N ARG A 17 6.96 0.21 -9.66
CA ARG A 17 7.53 0.41 -11.00
C ARG A 17 6.53 0.16 -12.13
N ILE A 18 5.36 -0.41 -11.82
CA ILE A 18 4.28 -0.60 -12.79
C ILE A 18 3.71 0.76 -13.12
N LYS A 19 3.73 1.11 -14.41
CA LYS A 19 3.23 2.39 -14.91
C LYS A 19 1.78 2.26 -15.33
N HIS A 20 0.91 3.04 -14.68
CA HIS A 20 -0.47 3.26 -15.07
C HIS A 20 -0.92 4.64 -14.56
N LYS A 21 -1.65 5.42 -15.37
CA LYS A 21 -2.00 6.81 -15.04
C LYS A 21 -2.83 6.90 -13.75
N GLN A 22 -3.87 6.08 -13.64
CA GLN A 22 -4.74 6.01 -12.44
C GLN A 22 -3.99 5.56 -11.18
N LYS A 23 -3.06 4.60 -11.32
CA LYS A 23 -2.25 4.09 -10.22
C LYS A 23 -1.38 5.18 -9.60
N PHE A 24 -0.84 6.10 -10.41
CA PHE A 24 -0.05 7.21 -9.87
C PHE A 24 -0.85 8.09 -8.91
N TYR A 25 -2.12 8.35 -9.23
CA TYR A 25 -2.99 9.12 -8.35
C TYR A 25 -3.29 8.39 -7.04
N ILE A 26 -3.58 7.09 -7.12
CA ILE A 26 -3.91 6.26 -5.94
C ILE A 26 -2.67 6.03 -5.06
N ASP A 27 -1.49 5.83 -5.66
CA ASP A 27 -0.28 5.48 -4.91
C ASP A 27 0.39 6.71 -4.28
N TRP A 28 0.31 7.88 -4.92
CA TRP A 28 1.10 9.05 -4.52
C TRP A 28 0.25 10.28 -4.20
N VAL A 29 -0.61 10.70 -5.13
CA VAL A 29 -1.33 11.98 -5.01
C VAL A 29 -2.37 11.94 -3.89
N LEU A 30 -3.28 10.96 -3.94
CA LEU A 30 -4.34 10.82 -2.93
C LEU A 30 -3.79 10.55 -1.53
N PRO A 31 -2.81 9.64 -1.33
CA PRO A 31 -2.22 9.43 -0.01
C PRO A 31 -1.54 10.66 0.55
N ALA A 32 -0.85 11.44 -0.29
CA ALA A 32 -0.21 12.69 0.15
C ALA A 32 -1.25 13.76 0.53
N ILE A 33 -2.35 13.89 -0.22
CA ILE A 33 -3.45 14.81 0.11
C ILE A 33 -4.10 14.40 1.43
N ILE A 34 -4.47 13.11 1.58
CA ILE A 34 -5.09 12.59 2.80
C ILE A 34 -4.14 12.75 3.99
N GLY A 35 -2.86 12.41 3.82
CA GLY A 35 -1.83 12.60 4.83
C GLY A 35 -1.67 14.06 5.26
N ALA A 36 -1.70 15.00 4.30
CA ALA A 36 -1.62 16.43 4.59
C ALA A 36 -2.83 16.92 5.39
N VAL A 37 -4.04 16.52 4.98
CA VAL A 37 -5.28 16.87 5.67
C VAL A 37 -5.29 16.29 7.09
N LEU A 38 -4.96 15.01 7.27
CA LEU A 38 -4.92 14.38 8.58
C LEU A 38 -3.85 14.99 9.49
N THR A 39 -2.70 15.37 8.93
CA THR A 39 -1.64 16.07 9.69
C THR A 39 -2.09 17.47 10.08
N ALA A 40 -2.74 18.21 9.19
CA ALA A 40 -3.29 19.53 9.51
C ALA A 40 -4.34 19.45 10.64
N ILE A 41 -5.25 18.48 10.57
CA ILE A 41 -6.22 18.20 11.65
C ILE A 41 -5.49 17.89 12.97
N PHE A 42 -4.43 17.08 12.92
CA PHE A 42 -3.65 16.75 14.10
C PHE A 42 -2.98 17.97 14.74
N VAL A 43 -2.46 18.90 13.92
CA VAL A 43 -1.79 20.12 14.39
C VAL A 43 -2.81 21.16 14.90
N SER A 44 -3.96 21.29 14.25
CA SER A 44 -4.99 22.27 14.61
C SER A 44 -5.93 21.80 15.73
N SER A 45 -5.92 20.53 16.09
CA SER A 45 -6.78 19.98 17.15
C SER A 45 -6.33 20.46 18.53
N PRO A 46 -7.23 21.08 19.33
CA PRO A 46 -6.93 21.46 20.72
C PRO A 46 -6.83 20.24 21.66
N VAL A 47 -7.28 19.06 21.21
CA VAL A 47 -7.18 17.80 21.95
C VAL A 47 -5.86 17.10 21.58
N GLN A 48 -5.07 16.75 22.60
CA GLN A 48 -3.81 16.02 22.43
C GLN A 48 -4.08 14.58 21.99
N ILE A 49 -4.14 14.35 20.67
CA ILE A 49 -4.23 13.00 20.11
C ILE A 49 -2.90 12.28 20.41
N LYS A 50 -2.99 11.15 21.12
CA LYS A 50 -1.81 10.33 21.44
C LYS A 50 -1.34 9.62 20.18
N LEU A 51 -0.23 10.07 19.63
CA LEU A 51 0.35 9.46 18.43
C LEU A 51 1.20 8.23 18.74
N LEU A 52 1.82 8.19 19.92
CA LEU A 52 2.66 7.08 20.41
C LEU A 52 2.28 6.70 21.85
N GLY A 53 2.47 5.43 22.22
CA GLY A 53 2.13 4.86 23.54
C GLY A 53 0.89 3.97 23.53
N GLN A 54 0.49 3.45 24.69
CA GLN A 54 -0.69 2.57 24.80
C GLN A 54 -1.98 3.30 24.39
N GLY A 55 -2.76 2.69 23.50
CA GLY A 55 -3.99 3.27 22.94
C GLY A 55 -3.74 4.42 21.96
N SER A 56 -2.52 4.53 21.43
CA SER A 56 -2.18 5.52 20.40
C SER A 56 -2.60 5.09 19.01
N LEU A 57 -2.61 6.05 18.08
CA LEU A 57 -2.88 5.77 16.66
C LEU A 57 -1.94 4.68 16.10
N VAL A 58 -0.66 4.70 16.46
CA VAL A 58 0.32 3.69 16.01
C VAL A 58 -0.04 2.31 16.53
N SER A 59 -0.45 2.18 17.80
CA SER A 59 -0.86 0.89 18.37
C SER A 59 -2.08 0.30 17.66
N LEU A 60 -3.04 1.17 17.29
CA LEU A 60 -4.26 0.80 16.59
C LEU A 60 -3.96 0.34 15.17
N VAL A 61 -3.12 1.08 14.45
CA VAL A 61 -2.65 0.70 13.12
C VAL A 61 -1.86 -0.61 13.19
N ASN A 62 -0.95 -0.80 14.15
CA ASN A 62 -0.20 -2.05 14.31
C ASN A 62 -1.13 -3.26 14.51
N GLY A 63 -2.19 -3.11 15.31
CA GLY A 63 -3.20 -4.16 15.48
C GLY A 63 -3.89 -4.53 14.16
N LEU A 64 -4.24 -3.53 13.35
CA LEU A 64 -4.79 -3.75 12.02
C LEU A 64 -3.77 -4.41 11.08
N LEU A 65 -2.52 -3.93 11.07
CA LEU A 65 -1.45 -4.43 10.21
C LEU A 65 -1.18 -5.92 10.47
N GLN A 66 -1.22 -6.37 11.72
CA GLN A 66 -1.03 -7.79 12.06
C GLN A 66 -2.03 -8.70 11.33
N ILE A 67 -3.29 -8.29 11.23
CA ILE A 67 -4.34 -9.03 10.51
C ILE A 67 -4.12 -8.91 8.99
N LEU A 68 -3.84 -7.70 8.51
CA LEU A 68 -3.67 -7.42 7.09
C LEU A 68 -2.47 -8.16 6.48
N ILE A 69 -1.37 -8.31 7.21
CA ILE A 69 -0.20 -9.09 6.75
C ILE A 69 -0.63 -10.52 6.40
N GLY A 70 -1.37 -11.18 7.30
CA GLY A 70 -1.87 -12.54 7.07
C GLY A 70 -2.83 -12.59 5.88
N PHE A 71 -3.77 -11.65 5.81
CA PHE A 71 -4.74 -11.55 4.71
C PHE A 71 -4.06 -11.35 3.34
N PHE A 72 -3.07 -10.46 3.25
CA PHE A 72 -2.37 -10.17 1.99
C PHE A 72 -1.52 -11.36 1.53
N VAL A 73 -0.83 -12.05 2.45
CA VAL A 73 -0.05 -13.25 2.11
C VAL A 73 -0.97 -14.39 1.67
N ALA A 74 -2.10 -14.60 2.35
CA ALA A 74 -3.09 -15.62 1.99
C ALA A 74 -3.72 -15.32 0.62
N SER A 75 -4.12 -14.08 0.38
CA SER A 75 -4.69 -13.64 -0.91
C SER A 75 -3.68 -13.77 -2.04
N LEU A 76 -2.40 -13.44 -1.79
CA LEU A 76 -1.32 -13.63 -2.75
C LEU A 76 -1.16 -15.10 -3.12
N ALA A 77 -1.14 -16.00 -2.13
CA ALA A 77 -1.04 -17.44 -2.38
C ALA A 77 -2.24 -17.96 -3.18
N ALA A 78 -3.46 -17.54 -2.83
CA ALA A 78 -4.68 -17.92 -3.52
C ALA A 78 -4.67 -17.47 -4.99
N VAL A 79 -4.39 -16.19 -5.27
CA VAL A 79 -4.33 -15.67 -6.65
C VAL A 79 -3.17 -16.30 -7.45
N ALA A 80 -2.06 -16.63 -6.79
CA ALA A 80 -0.93 -17.28 -7.45
C ALA A 80 -1.24 -18.72 -7.88
N THR A 81 -2.07 -19.46 -7.12
CA THR A 81 -2.37 -20.87 -7.41
C THR A 81 -3.70 -21.09 -8.10
N PHE A 82 -4.63 -20.13 -8.07
CA PHE A 82 -5.93 -20.27 -8.73
C PHE A 82 -5.77 -20.49 -10.24
N GLN A 83 -6.10 -21.68 -10.71
CA GLN A 83 -6.13 -22.00 -12.13
C GLN A 83 -7.50 -21.63 -12.69
N ARG A 84 -7.63 -20.37 -13.13
CA ARG A 84 -8.83 -19.85 -13.76
C ARG A 84 -8.47 -19.25 -15.11
N GLU A 85 -9.25 -19.60 -16.14
CA GLU A 85 -9.10 -19.05 -17.49
C GLU A 85 -9.22 -17.52 -17.47
N GLY A 86 -8.44 -16.83 -18.31
CA GLY A 86 -8.45 -15.37 -18.41
C GLY A 86 -7.58 -14.62 -17.40
N LEU A 87 -7.08 -15.27 -16.34
CA LEU A 87 -6.24 -14.59 -15.33
C LEU A 87 -4.80 -14.37 -15.80
N ASP A 88 -4.33 -15.23 -16.71
CA ASP A 88 -3.02 -15.13 -17.35
C ASP A 88 -3.04 -14.30 -18.63
N ASP A 89 -4.20 -13.75 -18.99
CA ASP A 89 -4.32 -12.85 -20.11
C ASP A 89 -3.85 -11.43 -19.74
N VAL A 90 -3.47 -10.70 -20.78
CA VAL A 90 -3.20 -9.27 -20.69
C VAL A 90 -4.51 -8.54 -20.37
N MET A 91 -4.44 -7.54 -19.48
CA MET A 91 -5.60 -6.71 -19.15
C MET A 91 -6.21 -6.07 -20.40
N VAL A 92 -7.54 -6.18 -20.55
CA VAL A 92 -8.32 -5.50 -21.58
C VAL A 92 -8.26 -3.98 -21.35
N GLY A 93 -8.06 -3.20 -22.41
CA GLY A 93 -7.85 -1.75 -22.35
C GLY A 93 -6.37 -1.32 -22.33
N LYS A 94 -6.04 -0.22 -21.65
CA LYS A 94 -4.64 0.23 -21.46
C LYS A 94 -3.96 -0.62 -20.40
N ALA A 95 -3.41 -1.75 -20.81
CA ALA A 95 -2.71 -2.66 -19.91
C ALA A 95 -1.57 -1.95 -19.15
N PRO A 96 -1.43 -2.19 -17.83
CA PRO A 96 -0.28 -1.71 -17.07
C PRO A 96 1.00 -2.29 -17.68
N THR A 97 2.06 -1.48 -17.68
CA THR A 97 3.35 -1.88 -18.25
C THR A 97 4.43 -1.94 -17.19
N LEU A 98 5.28 -2.96 -17.28
CA LEU A 98 6.47 -3.10 -16.47
C LEU A 98 7.68 -3.14 -17.41
N LYS A 99 8.55 -2.12 -17.34
CA LYS A 99 9.72 -1.96 -18.22
C LYS A 99 9.41 -1.95 -19.73
N GLY A 100 8.17 -1.61 -20.11
CA GLY A 100 7.73 -1.58 -21.51
C GLY A 100 6.87 -2.78 -21.91
N ASP A 101 6.91 -3.86 -21.11
CA ASP A 101 6.14 -5.07 -21.39
C ASP A 101 4.77 -5.02 -20.70
N LYS A 102 3.73 -5.49 -21.41
CA LYS A 102 2.39 -5.66 -20.84
C LYS A 102 2.41 -6.81 -19.85
N ILE A 103 1.87 -6.61 -18.66
CA ILE A 103 1.77 -7.65 -17.64
C ILE A 103 0.39 -8.28 -17.61
N THR A 104 0.32 -9.53 -17.17
CA THR A 104 -0.96 -10.25 -17.03
C THR A 104 -1.73 -9.76 -15.80
N ARG A 105 -3.03 -10.03 -15.77
CA ARG A 105 -3.89 -9.72 -14.61
C ARG A 105 -3.35 -10.36 -13.33
N ARG A 106 -3.03 -11.65 -13.38
CA ARG A 106 -2.43 -12.40 -12.26
C ARG A 106 -1.16 -11.73 -11.77
N GLN A 107 -0.23 -11.41 -12.68
CA GLN A 107 1.04 -10.78 -12.32
C GLN A 107 0.82 -9.44 -11.60
N PHE A 108 -0.06 -8.59 -12.14
CA PHE A 108 -0.37 -7.30 -11.51
C PHE A 108 -0.91 -7.47 -10.08
N VAL A 109 -1.91 -8.33 -9.90
CA VAL A 109 -2.55 -8.56 -8.59
C VAL A 109 -1.58 -9.19 -7.60
N CYS A 110 -0.75 -10.16 -8.05
CA CYS A 110 0.31 -10.73 -7.22
C CYS A 110 1.35 -9.68 -6.79
N TYR A 111 1.78 -8.79 -7.69
CA TYR A 111 2.69 -7.71 -7.32
C TYR A 111 2.06 -6.75 -6.31
N MET A 112 0.77 -6.43 -6.46
CA MET A 112 0.03 -5.55 -5.55
C MET A 112 -0.11 -6.14 -4.14
N PHE A 113 -0.56 -7.39 -4.02
CA PHE A 113 -0.65 -8.06 -2.71
C PHE A 113 0.72 -8.28 -2.07
N GLY A 114 1.75 -8.60 -2.86
CA GLY A 114 3.12 -8.67 -2.36
C GLY A 114 3.61 -7.34 -1.81
N TYR A 115 3.33 -6.24 -2.52
CA TYR A 115 3.68 -4.89 -2.08
C TYR A 115 2.96 -4.52 -0.77
N LEU A 116 1.65 -4.73 -0.71
CA LEU A 116 0.85 -4.48 0.48
C LEU A 116 1.37 -5.27 1.69
N ALA A 117 1.68 -6.57 1.52
CA ALA A 117 2.25 -7.39 2.59
C ALA A 117 3.60 -6.82 3.08
N LEU A 118 4.51 -6.48 2.15
CA LEU A 118 5.82 -5.94 2.51
C LEU A 118 5.73 -4.59 3.24
N VAL A 119 4.89 -3.67 2.75
CA VAL A 119 4.67 -2.36 3.39
C VAL A 119 4.05 -2.54 4.77
N SER A 120 3.12 -3.48 4.92
CA SER A 120 2.47 -3.75 6.20
C SER A 120 3.45 -4.30 7.23
N ILE A 121 4.33 -5.23 6.83
CA ILE A 121 5.41 -5.74 7.67
C ILE A 121 6.35 -4.60 8.07
N ALA A 122 6.79 -3.78 7.11
CA ALA A 122 7.70 -2.67 7.38
C ALA A 122 7.08 -1.65 8.36
N LEU A 123 5.83 -1.25 8.12
CA LEU A 123 5.11 -0.34 9.01
C LEU A 123 4.91 -0.93 10.41
N TYR A 124 4.59 -2.22 10.52
CA TYR A 124 4.41 -2.90 11.80
C TYR A 124 5.70 -2.87 12.63
N PHE A 125 6.84 -3.22 12.03
CA PHE A 125 8.13 -3.17 12.71
C PHE A 125 8.55 -1.73 13.04
N CYS A 126 8.38 -0.78 12.12
CA CYS A 126 8.69 0.63 12.38
C CYS A 126 7.81 1.18 13.52
N GLY A 127 6.50 0.93 13.50
CA GLY A 127 5.58 1.33 14.55
C GLY A 127 5.94 0.72 15.90
N GLY A 128 6.15 -0.60 15.95
CA GLY A 128 6.56 -1.29 17.18
C GLY A 128 7.89 -0.78 17.73
N LEU A 129 8.90 -0.56 16.88
CA LEU A 129 10.17 0.01 17.30
C LEU A 129 10.01 1.44 17.86
N THR A 130 9.16 2.27 17.25
CA THR A 130 8.91 3.63 17.76
C THR A 130 8.21 3.63 19.12
N GLU A 131 7.34 2.65 19.38
CA GLU A 131 6.71 2.49 20.70
C GLU A 131 7.72 2.05 21.77
N LEU A 132 8.59 1.11 21.46
CA LEU A 132 9.64 0.63 22.37
C LEU A 132 10.67 1.73 22.71
N THR A 133 10.95 2.61 21.75
CA THR A 133 11.97 3.65 21.88
C THR A 133 11.42 5.01 22.29
N ILE A 134 10.11 5.12 22.57
CA ILE A 134 9.46 6.41 22.89
C ILE A 134 10.13 7.14 24.07
N GLY A 135 10.59 6.40 25.09
CA GLY A 135 11.28 6.96 26.24
C GLY A 135 12.63 7.60 25.88
N LEU A 136 13.36 6.97 24.95
CA LEU A 136 14.63 7.49 24.42
C LEU A 136 14.39 8.67 23.46
N LEU A 137 13.38 8.57 22.59
CA LEU A 137 13.05 9.64 21.64
C LEU A 137 12.66 10.94 22.36
N LYS A 138 11.95 10.88 23.49
CA LYS A 138 11.56 12.07 24.25
C LYS A 138 12.75 12.87 24.80
N VAL A 139 13.88 12.20 25.07
CA VAL A 139 15.10 12.84 25.58
C VAL A 139 15.92 13.45 24.43
N VAL A 140 15.93 12.79 23.27
CA VAL A 140 16.72 13.20 22.09
C VAL A 140 16.02 14.29 21.27
N ILE A 141 14.68 14.27 21.19
CA ILE A 141 13.88 15.24 20.44
C ILE A 141 13.60 16.45 21.33
N THR A 142 14.57 17.37 21.40
CA THR A 142 14.42 18.72 21.98
C THR A 142 13.56 19.63 21.07
N GLU A 143 13.03 20.75 21.60
CA GLU A 143 12.17 21.72 20.89
C GLU A 143 12.69 22.22 19.52
N LYS A 144 13.98 22.08 19.22
CA LYS A 144 14.54 22.41 17.90
C LYS A 144 14.10 21.49 16.75
N TYR A 145 13.46 20.34 17.04
CA TYR A 145 13.10 19.34 16.03
C TYR A 145 11.58 19.21 15.77
N GLU A 146 10.79 20.25 16.07
CA GLU A 146 9.34 20.21 15.81
C GLU A 146 8.99 19.92 14.35
N LEU A 147 9.74 20.49 13.39
CA LEU A 147 9.55 20.21 11.97
C LEU A 147 9.75 18.72 11.65
N PHE A 148 10.74 18.08 12.29
CA PHE A 148 11.01 16.65 12.11
C PHE A 148 9.84 15.82 12.63
N LYS A 149 9.28 16.18 13.79
CA LYS A 149 8.10 15.52 14.36
C LYS A 149 6.89 15.59 13.41
N TYR A 150 6.54 16.77 12.91
CA TYR A 150 5.41 16.92 11.99
C TYR A 150 5.66 16.22 10.65
N SER A 151 6.89 16.26 10.15
CA SER A 151 7.27 15.52 8.94
C SER A 151 7.14 14.00 9.13
N SER A 152 7.55 13.45 10.27
CA SER A 152 7.40 12.02 10.55
C SER A 152 5.93 11.61 10.64
N ILE A 153 5.08 12.44 11.26
CA ILE A 153 3.63 12.22 11.34
C ILE A 153 3.01 12.21 9.94
N PHE A 154 3.35 13.21 9.12
CA PHE A 154 2.87 13.31 7.74
C PHE A 154 3.24 12.09 6.91
N ILE A 155 4.51 11.67 6.97
CA ILE A 155 4.99 10.49 6.23
C ILE A 155 4.23 9.25 6.70
N TYR A 156 4.12 9.04 8.01
CA TYR A 156 3.43 7.89 8.57
C TYR A 156 1.96 7.82 8.10
N LEU A 157 1.22 8.91 8.24
CA LEU A 157 -0.19 8.98 7.83
C LEU A 157 -0.36 8.80 6.33
N SER A 158 0.55 9.35 5.52
CA SER A 158 0.54 9.19 4.07
C SER A 158 0.77 7.73 3.67
N VAL A 159 1.69 7.02 4.31
CA VAL A 159 1.93 5.59 4.03
C VAL A 159 0.74 4.74 4.47
N VAL A 160 0.12 5.04 5.61
CA VAL A 160 -1.11 4.36 6.05
C VAL A 160 -2.26 4.60 5.07
N ALA A 161 -2.44 5.84 4.60
CA ALA A 161 -3.44 6.17 3.58
C ALA A 161 -3.17 5.43 2.25
N ASN A 162 -1.92 5.36 1.81
CA ASN A 162 -1.51 4.58 0.64
C ASN A 162 -1.88 3.11 0.79
N LEU A 163 -1.62 2.52 1.97
CA LEU A 163 -1.95 1.13 2.25
C LEU A 163 -3.46 0.88 2.14
N ILE A 164 -4.29 1.75 2.72
CA ILE A 164 -5.75 1.64 2.66
C ILE A 164 -6.26 1.76 1.22
N LEU A 165 -5.82 2.79 0.49
CA LEU A 165 -6.25 3.05 -0.88
C LEU A 165 -5.82 1.93 -1.84
N THR A 166 -4.59 1.45 -1.70
CA THR A 166 -4.07 0.34 -2.50
C THR A 166 -4.79 -0.97 -2.14
N THR A 167 -5.22 -1.15 -0.89
CA THR A 167 -6.06 -2.28 -0.48
C THR A 167 -7.44 -2.22 -1.12
N MET A 168 -8.07 -1.05 -1.15
CA MET A 168 -9.34 -0.86 -1.86
C MET A 168 -9.21 -1.13 -3.36
N LEU A 169 -8.11 -0.67 -3.98
CA LEU A 169 -7.80 -1.01 -5.37
C LEU A 169 -7.65 -2.52 -5.55
N ALA A 170 -6.93 -3.19 -4.64
CA ALA A 170 -6.77 -4.64 -4.68
C ALA A 170 -8.11 -5.37 -4.57
N LEU A 171 -8.99 -4.91 -3.68
CA LEU A 171 -10.32 -5.47 -3.53
C LEU A 171 -11.17 -5.25 -4.79
N TYR A 172 -11.15 -4.06 -5.40
CA TYR A 172 -11.82 -3.77 -6.67
C TYR A 172 -11.40 -4.74 -7.79
N TYR A 173 -10.11 -5.04 -7.89
CA TYR A 173 -9.62 -6.03 -8.86
C TYR A 173 -10.17 -7.43 -8.59
N LEU A 174 -10.27 -7.84 -7.32
CA LEU A 174 -10.80 -9.15 -6.94
C LEU A 174 -12.32 -9.27 -7.09
N THR A 175 -13.08 -8.21 -6.80
CA THR A 175 -14.55 -8.25 -6.76
C THR A 175 -15.19 -7.97 -8.10
N ASP A 176 -14.74 -6.93 -8.81
CA ASP A 176 -15.37 -6.47 -10.04
C ASP A 176 -14.54 -6.84 -11.25
N ARG A 177 -13.27 -6.41 -11.33
CA ARG A 177 -12.50 -6.52 -12.58
C ARG A 177 -12.26 -7.96 -13.02
N ILE A 178 -11.80 -8.82 -12.11
CA ILE A 178 -11.57 -10.24 -12.42
C ILE A 178 -12.89 -10.94 -12.76
N VAL A 179 -14.03 -10.50 -12.21
CA VAL A 179 -15.33 -11.15 -12.45
C VAL A 179 -15.95 -10.66 -13.77
N ARG A 180 -15.94 -9.35 -14.02
CA ARG A 180 -16.54 -8.68 -15.19
C ARG A 180 -15.82 -8.97 -16.49
N ASP A 181 -14.48 -8.99 -16.48
CA ASP A 181 -13.69 -9.35 -17.66
C ASP A 181 -13.92 -10.81 -18.11
N ASN A 182 -14.58 -11.64 -17.29
CA ASN A 182 -14.94 -13.01 -17.65
C ASN A 182 -16.34 -13.13 -18.28
N THR A 183 -17.24 -12.17 -18.06
CA THR A 183 -18.63 -12.24 -18.56
C THR A 183 -18.82 -11.47 -19.87
N VAL A 184 -17.89 -10.58 -20.23
CA VAL A 184 -17.95 -9.76 -21.43
C VAL A 184 -16.93 -10.29 -22.45
N SER A 185 -17.39 -10.86 -23.58
CA SER A 185 -16.50 -11.16 -24.70
C SER A 185 -15.78 -9.87 -25.15
N PRO A 186 -14.49 -9.93 -25.55
CA PRO A 186 -13.63 -8.75 -25.79
C PRO A 186 -14.15 -7.78 -26.86
N VAL A 187 -15.21 -8.15 -27.59
CA VAL A 187 -15.89 -7.34 -28.61
C VAL A 187 -16.83 -6.28 -28.01
N LEU A 188 -17.30 -6.46 -26.76
CA LEU A 188 -18.30 -5.60 -26.11
C LEU A 188 -17.73 -4.74 -24.96
N ALA A 189 -16.44 -4.87 -24.66
CA ALA A 189 -15.80 -4.00 -23.68
C ALA A 189 -15.60 -2.62 -24.31
N GLU A 190 -16.53 -1.70 -24.03
CA GLU A 190 -16.33 -0.29 -24.33
C GLU A 190 -14.96 0.14 -23.77
N PRO A 191 -14.15 0.87 -24.55
CA PRO A 191 -12.92 1.43 -24.02
C PRO A 191 -13.33 2.35 -22.88
N GLU A 192 -12.98 2.01 -21.64
CA GLU A 192 -13.07 2.93 -20.51
C GLU A 192 -12.35 4.22 -20.94
N GLN A 193 -13.16 5.24 -21.24
CA GLN A 193 -12.68 6.55 -21.61
C GLN A 193 -12.16 7.23 -20.34
N GLU A 194 -10.86 7.49 -20.35
CA GLU A 194 -10.06 8.47 -19.59
C GLU A 194 -9.35 8.07 -18.27
#